data_AF-A0A6I6N4T2-F1
#
_entry.id   AF-A0A6I6N4T2-F1
#
_cell.length_a   1.000
_cell.length_b   1.000
_cell.length_c   1.000
_cell.angle_alpha   90.00
_cell.angle_beta   90.00
_cell.angle_gamma   90.00
#
_symmetry.space_group_name_H-M   'P 1'
#
loop_
_entity.id
_entity.type
_entity.pdbx_description
1 polymer ?
#
loop_
_entity_poly.entity_id
_entity_poly.type
_entity_poly.pdbx_seq_one_letter_code
_entity_poly.pdbx_strand_id
1 'polypeptide(L)'
;MSADWVIGACWRCDDTDVPVVWVGPATSCGQHAPVYLCEDCLIALERRILTHFLEDQPGPPLATTIAPAHTVPPMRFPMEHLPTGWPPVQRVSIELGLFGLRAQADGRTGREAWRIISERHPRVALAAAGTSALMFACLVVIAVRLAA
;
A
#
# COMPACT_ATOMS: atom_id res chain seq x y z
N MET A 1 9.62 -7.66 18.56
CA MET A 1 8.24 -7.13 18.48
C MET A 1 7.35 -8.21 19.07
N SER A 2 6.98 -8.10 20.34
CA SER A 2 6.01 -9.03 20.96
C SER A 2 4.64 -8.63 20.45
N ALA A 3 3.99 -9.51 19.68
CA ALA A 3 2.61 -9.27 19.31
C ALA A 3 1.73 -9.52 20.54
N ASP A 4 0.83 -8.58 20.86
CA ASP A 4 -0.05 -8.69 22.01
C ASP A 4 -1.13 -9.75 21.73
N TRP A 5 -1.13 -10.82 22.53
CA TRP A 5 -2.16 -11.85 22.50
C TRP A 5 -3.32 -11.44 23.39
N VAL A 6 -4.54 -11.53 22.86
CA VAL A 6 -5.77 -11.21 23.57
C VAL A 6 -6.72 -12.40 23.52
N ILE A 7 -7.60 -12.55 24.49
CA ILE A 7 -8.66 -13.57 24.42
C ILE A 7 -9.75 -13.08 23.48
N GLY A 8 -10.11 -13.89 22.49
CA GLY A 8 -11.10 -13.50 21.48
C GLY A 8 -11.50 -14.64 20.54
N ALA A 9 -12.10 -14.27 19.41
CA ALA A 9 -12.53 -15.22 18.39
C ALA A 9 -11.49 -15.36 17.27
N CYS A 10 -11.17 -16.60 16.90
CA CYS A 10 -10.30 -16.89 15.77
C CYS A 10 -11.08 -16.83 14.45
N TRP A 11 -10.67 -15.99 13.52
CA TRP A 11 -11.36 -15.76 12.24
C TRP A 11 -11.23 -16.91 11.23
N ARG A 12 -10.45 -17.94 11.55
CA ARG A 12 -10.20 -19.08 10.65
C ARG A 12 -10.87 -20.37 11.10
N CYS A 13 -10.88 -20.65 12.40
CA CYS A 13 -11.52 -21.85 12.94
C CYS A 13 -12.83 -21.55 13.69
N ASP A 14 -13.22 -20.28 13.78
CA ASP A 14 -14.42 -19.78 14.45
C ASP A 14 -14.50 -20.10 15.96
N ASP A 15 -13.39 -20.55 16.55
CA ASP A 15 -13.31 -20.85 17.98
C ASP A 15 -13.30 -19.55 18.79
N THR A 16 -14.02 -19.55 19.90
CA THR A 16 -14.21 -18.40 20.78
C THR A 16 -13.47 -18.61 22.09
N ASP A 17 -13.10 -17.52 22.77
CA ASP A 17 -12.39 -17.55 24.06
C ASP A 17 -11.00 -18.21 24.00
N VAL A 18 -10.35 -18.13 22.83
CA VAL A 18 -8.97 -18.59 22.64
C VAL A 18 -7.99 -17.41 22.59
N PRO A 19 -6.72 -17.59 22.98
CA PRO A 19 -5.69 -16.60 22.73
C PRO A 19 -5.54 -16.36 21.23
N VAL A 20 -5.73 -15.12 20.80
CA VAL A 20 -5.59 -14.68 19.41
C VAL A 20 -4.65 -13.49 19.30
N VAL A 21 -4.01 -13.37 18.14
CA VAL A 21 -3.13 -12.26 17.81
C VAL A 21 -3.64 -11.52 16.58
N TRP A 22 -3.47 -10.20 16.55
CA TRP A 22 -3.78 -9.38 15.38
C TRP A 22 -2.79 -9.65 14.25
N VAL A 23 -3.30 -10.10 13.10
CA VAL A 23 -2.47 -10.45 11.92
C VAL A 23 -2.44 -9.34 10.90
N GLY A 24 -3.52 -8.56 10.80
CA GLY A 24 -3.64 -7.45 9.85
C GLY A 24 -5.10 -7.10 9.54
N PRO A 25 -5.33 -6.05 8.74
CA PRO A 25 -6.68 -5.69 8.30
C PRO A 25 -7.13 -6.54 7.09
N ALA A 26 -8.33 -7.10 7.15
CA ALA A 26 -9.07 -7.57 5.99
C ALA A 26 -9.84 -6.41 5.35
N THR A 27 -9.85 -6.35 4.03
CA THR A 27 -10.62 -5.37 3.25
C THR A 27 -11.77 -6.03 2.52
N SER A 28 -12.98 -5.51 2.66
CA SER A 28 -14.15 -5.93 1.88
C SER A 28 -15.01 -4.71 1.54
N CYS A 29 -15.28 -4.48 0.25
CA CYS A 29 -16.10 -3.34 -0.22
C CYS A 29 -15.68 -1.98 0.36
N GLY A 30 -14.37 -1.74 0.54
CA GLY A 30 -13.84 -0.50 1.13
C GLY A 30 -13.96 -0.41 2.66
N GLN A 31 -14.50 -1.43 3.32
CA GLN A 31 -14.48 -1.58 4.77
C GLN A 31 -13.22 -2.32 5.21
N HIS A 32 -12.75 -1.97 6.41
CA HIS A 32 -11.61 -2.63 7.06
C HIS A 32 -12.11 -3.35 8.32
N ALA A 33 -11.72 -4.61 8.47
CA ALA A 33 -11.95 -5.37 9.69
C ALA A 33 -10.64 -5.98 10.21
N PRO A 34 -10.38 -5.97 11.52
CA PRO A 34 -9.17 -6.58 12.06
C PRO A 34 -9.28 -8.10 12.02
N VAL A 35 -8.25 -8.77 11.48
CA VAL A 35 -8.16 -10.24 11.45
C VAL A 35 -7.35 -10.71 12.65
N TYR A 36 -7.96 -11.59 13.43
CA TYR A 36 -7.34 -12.24 14.59
C TYR A 36 -7.27 -13.75 14.39
N LEU A 37 -6.12 -14.36 14.70
CA LEU A 37 -5.92 -15.81 14.60
C LEU A 37 -5.38 -16.38 15.90
N CYS A 38 -5.82 -17.59 16.24
CA CYS A 38 -5.16 -18.39 17.28
C CYS A 38 -3.80 -18.92 16.78
N GLU A 39 -2.98 -19.40 17.71
CA GLU A 39 -1.61 -19.88 17.42
C GLU A 39 -1.57 -20.95 16.32
N ASP A 40 -2.40 -21.99 16.43
CA ASP A 40 -2.45 -23.07 15.43
C ASP A 40 -2.83 -22.55 14.04
N CYS A 41 -3.80 -21.63 13.98
CA CYS A 41 -4.26 -21.02 12.72
C CYS A 41 -3.22 -20.08 12.11
N LEU A 42 -2.47 -19.35 12.95
CA LEU A 42 -1.36 -18.50 12.51
C LEU A 42 -0.24 -19.33 11.91
N ILE A 43 0.22 -20.39 12.61
CA ILE A 43 1.26 -21.30 12.10
C ILE A 43 0.83 -21.91 10.76
N ALA A 44 -0.43 -22.33 10.65
CA ALA A 44 -0.96 -22.89 9.42
C ALA A 44 -1.11 -21.86 8.29
N LEU A 45 -1.25 -20.56 8.60
CA LEU A 45 -1.24 -19.48 7.61
C LEU A 45 0.18 -19.20 7.13
N GLU A 46 1.14 -19.06 8.06
CA GLU A 46 2.55 -18.82 7.73
C GLU A 46 3.12 -19.92 6.83
N ARG A 47 2.78 -21.19 7.11
CA ARG A 47 3.17 -22.31 6.22
C ARG A 47 2.65 -22.15 4.80
N ARG A 48 1.38 -21.74 4.63
CA ARG A 48 0.80 -21.52 3.29
C ARG A 48 1.48 -20.36 2.56
N ILE A 49 1.74 -19.28 3.28
CA ILE A 49 2.46 -18.12 2.75
C ILE A 49 3.85 -18.53 2.28
N LEU A 50 4.58 -19.28 3.11
CA LEU A 50 5.92 -19.77 2.77
C LEU A 50 5.88 -20.68 1.54
N THR A 51 4.95 -21.63 1.47
CA THR A 51 4.78 -22.50 0.30
C THR A 51 4.54 -21.69 -0.97
N HIS A 52 3.65 -20.70 -0.92
CA HIS A 52 3.39 -19.82 -2.06
C HIS A 52 4.66 -19.12 -2.55
N PHE A 53 5.46 -18.54 -1.66
CA PHE A 53 6.71 -17.87 -2.06
C PHE A 53 7.81 -18.82 -2.55
N LEU A 54 7.81 -20.07 -2.09
CA LEU A 54 8.76 -21.08 -2.59
C LEU A 54 8.38 -21.59 -3.98
N GLU A 55 7.08 -21.75 -4.25
CA GLU A 55 6.56 -22.17 -5.54
C GLU A 55 6.63 -21.05 -6.59
N ASP A 56 6.39 -19.81 -6.17
CA ASP A 56 6.26 -18.64 -7.05
C ASP A 56 7.56 -17.83 -7.17
N GLN A 57 8.73 -18.41 -6.89
CA GLN A 57 9.99 -17.73 -7.21
C GLN A 57 10.05 -17.51 -8.73
N PRO A 58 9.99 -16.26 -9.21
CA PRO A 58 10.22 -16.01 -10.61
C PRO A 58 11.68 -16.41 -10.87
N GLY A 59 11.88 -17.31 -11.84
CA GLY A 59 13.20 -17.50 -12.42
C GLY A 59 13.80 -16.14 -12.82
N PRO A 60 15.14 -16.03 -12.94
CA PRO A 60 15.79 -14.78 -13.32
C PRO A 60 15.04 -14.18 -14.50
N PRO A 61 14.75 -12.87 -14.51
CA PRO A 61 13.84 -12.27 -15.48
C PRO A 61 14.37 -12.56 -16.87
N LEU A 62 13.83 -13.60 -17.51
CA LEU A 62 13.95 -13.76 -18.94
C LEU A 62 13.26 -12.51 -19.47
N ALA A 63 14.07 -11.63 -20.05
CA ALA A 63 13.70 -10.32 -20.53
C ALA A 63 12.23 -10.35 -20.97
N THR A 64 11.38 -9.67 -20.19
CA THR A 64 9.97 -9.55 -20.46
C THR A 64 9.84 -8.93 -21.84
N THR A 65 9.77 -9.79 -22.84
CA THR A 65 9.22 -9.46 -24.14
C THR A 65 7.81 -9.06 -23.79
N ILE A 66 7.51 -7.78 -23.99
CA ILE A 66 6.16 -7.24 -23.89
C ILE A 66 5.35 -8.06 -24.88
N ALA A 67 4.72 -9.13 -24.36
CA ALA A 67 3.82 -9.95 -25.14
C ALA A 67 2.61 -9.07 -25.47
N PRO A 68 2.23 -8.93 -26.75
CA PRO A 68 1.05 -8.17 -27.11
C PRO A 68 -0.15 -8.77 -26.39
N ALA A 69 -0.99 -7.89 -25.84
CA ALA A 69 -2.18 -8.23 -25.06
C ALA A 69 -2.96 -9.38 -25.72
N HIS A 70 -3.00 -10.53 -25.05
CA HIS A 70 -3.94 -11.58 -25.41
C HIS A 70 -5.35 -11.02 -25.19
N THR A 71 -6.05 -10.71 -26.28
CA THR A 71 -7.48 -10.44 -26.29
C THR A 71 -8.21 -11.67 -25.77
N VAL A 72 -8.59 -11.64 -24.48
CA VAL A 72 -9.58 -12.56 -23.94
C VAL A 72 -10.90 -12.29 -24.67
N PRO A 73 -11.51 -13.26 -25.37
CA PRO A 73 -12.79 -13.06 -26.03
C PRO A 73 -13.86 -12.75 -24.97
N PRO A 74 -14.78 -11.80 -25.24
CA PRO A 74 -15.78 -11.41 -24.26
C PRO A 74 -16.78 -12.55 -24.04
N MET A 75 -16.70 -13.21 -22.88
CA MET A 75 -17.82 -14.00 -22.36
C MET A 75 -18.96 -13.04 -22.04
N ARG A 76 -20.11 -13.21 -22.71
CA ARG A 76 -21.35 -12.51 -22.38
C ARG A 76 -21.91 -13.10 -21.09
N PHE A 77 -21.66 -12.43 -19.97
CA PHE A 77 -22.50 -12.60 -18.78
C PHE A 77 -23.79 -11.79 -18.98
N PRO A 78 -24.97 -12.33 -18.63
CA PRO A 78 -26.20 -11.56 -18.54
C PRO A 78 -25.98 -10.38 -17.58
N MET A 79 -26.12 -9.15 -18.08
CA MET A 79 -26.01 -7.94 -17.26
C MET A 79 -27.26 -7.80 -16.40
N GLU A 80 -27.19 -8.21 -15.13
CA GLU A 80 -28.04 -7.69 -14.08
C GLU A 80 -27.20 -6.79 -13.16
N HIS A 81 -27.52 -5.48 -13.25
CA HIS A 81 -27.11 -4.37 -12.40
C HIS A 81 -25.65 -4.31 -11.92
N LEU A 82 -24.79 -3.70 -12.75
CA LEU A 82 -23.50 -3.15 -12.35
C LEU A 82 -23.70 -2.01 -11.33
N PRO A 83 -23.21 -2.10 -10.09
CA PRO A 83 -23.16 -0.96 -9.17
C PRO A 83 -22.15 0.03 -9.73
N THR A 84 -22.64 1.18 -10.21
CA THR A 84 -21.84 2.32 -10.63
C THR A 84 -21.28 3.00 -9.37
N GLY A 85 -20.20 2.46 -8.82
CA GLY A 85 -19.61 2.96 -7.59
C GLY A 85 -18.34 2.23 -7.19
N TRP A 86 -17.43 1.98 -8.14
CA TRP A 86 -16.08 1.55 -7.77
C TRP A 86 -15.38 2.76 -7.13
N PRO A 87 -14.91 2.71 -5.87
CA PRO A 87 -14.06 3.77 -5.34
C PRO A 87 -12.80 3.87 -6.22
N PRO A 88 -12.25 5.08 -6.42
CA PRO A 88 -11.10 5.27 -7.29
C PRO A 88 -9.98 4.35 -6.82
N VAL A 89 -9.50 3.50 -7.72
CA VAL A 89 -8.32 2.65 -7.47
C VAL A 89 -7.18 3.60 -7.14
N GLN A 90 -6.83 3.66 -5.85
CA GLN A 90 -5.80 4.54 -5.31
C GLN A 90 -4.45 4.16 -5.94
N ARG A 91 -4.09 4.84 -7.04
CA ARG A 91 -2.77 4.68 -7.66
C ARG A 91 -1.78 5.49 -6.85
N VAL A 92 -0.92 4.78 -6.12
CA VAL A 92 0.28 5.37 -5.54
C VAL A 92 1.39 5.16 -6.56
N SER A 93 1.79 6.22 -7.26
CA SER A 93 3.00 6.18 -8.09
C SER A 93 4.17 6.66 -7.25
N ILE A 94 5.18 5.80 -7.08
CA ILE A 94 6.43 6.14 -6.41
C ILE A 94 7.45 6.40 -7.52
N GLU A 95 7.76 7.67 -7.76
CA GLU A 95 8.83 8.07 -8.66
C GLU A 95 10.13 8.19 -7.86
N LEU A 96 11.10 7.36 -8.21
CA LEU A 96 12.48 7.47 -7.75
C LEU A 96 13.23 8.33 -8.75
N GLY A 97 13.35 9.62 -8.44
CA GLY A 97 14.12 10.57 -9.23
C GLY A 97 15.44 10.94 -8.54
N LEU A 98 16.33 11.59 -9.30
CA LEU A 98 17.58 12.16 -8.80
C LEU A 98 17.37 13.18 -7.66
N PHE A 99 16.14 13.68 -7.48
CA PHE A 99 15.74 14.63 -6.44
C PHE A 99 14.98 13.99 -5.26
N GLY A 100 15.08 12.66 -5.10
CA GLY A 100 14.52 11.92 -3.98
C GLY A 100 13.22 11.18 -4.29
N LEU A 101 12.70 10.49 -3.25
CA LEU A 101 11.45 9.73 -3.27
C LEU A 101 10.24 10.68 -3.39
N ARG A 102 9.52 10.64 -4.51
CA ARG A 102 8.20 11.27 -4.63
C ARG A 102 7.13 10.20 -4.67
N ALA A 103 6.38 10.09 -3.57
CA ALA A 103 5.14 9.33 -3.55
C ALA A 103 4.00 10.27 -3.95
N GLN A 104 3.41 10.05 -5.12
CA GLN A 104 2.25 10.80 -5.59
C GLN A 104 1.00 9.96 -5.33
N ALA A 105 0.18 10.43 -4.40
CA ALA A 105 -1.19 9.97 -4.18
C ALA A 105 -2.14 11.10 -4.60
N ASP A 106 -3.36 10.77 -5.04
CA ASP A 106 -4.35 11.73 -5.53
C ASP A 106 -4.39 13.02 -4.68
N GLY A 107 -4.42 14.19 -5.34
CA GLY A 107 -4.17 15.50 -4.72
C GLY A 107 -5.11 15.92 -3.58
N ARG A 108 -6.14 15.12 -3.30
CA ARG A 108 -7.03 15.25 -2.12
C ARG A 108 -6.41 14.60 -0.88
N THR A 109 -5.79 13.43 -1.03
CA THR A 109 -5.18 12.62 0.04
C THR A 109 -3.87 13.22 0.53
N GLY A 110 -3.09 13.84 -0.37
CA GLY A 110 -1.81 14.48 0.00
C GLY A 110 -1.98 15.68 0.95
N ARG A 111 -3.01 16.50 0.76
CA ARG A 111 -3.31 17.63 1.66
C ARG A 111 -3.85 17.18 3.01
N GLU A 112 -4.67 16.13 3.02
CA GLU A 112 -5.21 15.53 4.26
C GLU A 112 -4.08 14.90 5.09
N ALA A 113 -3.22 14.11 4.45
CA ALA A 113 -2.06 13.48 5.09
C ALA A 113 -1.08 14.53 5.62
N TRP A 114 -0.81 15.59 4.84
CA TRP A 114 0.04 16.69 5.29
C TRP A 114 -0.54 17.40 6.50
N ARG A 115 -1.86 17.62 6.55
CA ARG A 115 -2.52 18.22 7.71
C ARG A 115 -2.31 17.40 8.97
N ILE A 116 -2.57 16.09 8.90
CA ILE A 116 -2.40 15.16 10.03
C ILE A 116 -0.94 15.12 10.51
N ILE A 117 0.02 15.09 9.58
CA ILE A 117 1.46 15.08 9.92
C ILE A 117 1.86 16.42 10.56
N SER A 118 1.36 17.54 10.03
CA SER A 118 1.68 18.88 10.54
C SER A 118 1.13 19.14 11.95
N GLU A 119 -0.04 18.58 12.27
CA GLU A 119 -0.65 18.67 13.60
C GLU A 119 0.11 17.83 14.64
N ARG A 120 0.56 16.62 14.29
CA ARG A 120 1.31 15.75 15.23
C ARG A 120 2.78 16.11 15.39
N HIS A 121 3.43 16.64 14.35
CA HIS A 121 4.89 16.85 14.34
C HIS A 121 5.31 18.21 13.75
N PRO A 122 5.13 19.32 14.49
CA PRO A 122 5.40 20.67 13.98
C PRO A 122 6.87 20.90 13.61
N ARG A 123 7.81 20.25 14.32
CA ARG A 123 9.25 20.35 14.01
C ARG A 123 9.61 19.70 12.67
N VAL A 124 8.96 18.59 12.33
CA VAL A 124 9.19 17.89 11.06
C VAL A 124 8.62 18.69 9.89
N ALA A 125 7.45 19.32 10.10
CA ALA A 125 6.86 20.19 9.11
C ALA A 125 7.75 21.41 8.77
N LEU A 126 8.34 22.05 9.78
CA LEU A 126 9.26 23.16 9.59
C LEU A 126 10.55 22.75 8.88
N ALA A 127 11.13 21.60 9.23
CA ALA A 127 12.32 21.07 8.58
C ALA A 127 12.05 20.74 7.09
N ALA A 128 10.91 20.12 6.78
CA ALA A 128 10.52 19.82 5.42
C ALA A 128 10.31 21.10 4.59
N ALA A 129 9.59 22.09 5.12
CA ALA A 129 9.39 23.37 4.45
C ALA A 129 10.70 24.13 4.20
N GLY A 130 11.60 24.16 5.19
CA GLY A 130 12.92 24.76 5.06
C GLY A 130 13.78 24.07 4.00
N THR A 131 13.75 22.73 3.96
CA THR A 131 14.49 21.93 2.97
C THR A 131 13.95 22.18 1.56
N SER A 132 12.62 22.23 1.38
CA SER A 132 12.02 22.55 0.08
C SER A 132 12.36 23.95 -0.41
N ALA A 133 12.34 24.95 0.49
CA ALA A 133 12.73 26.33 0.14
C ALA A 133 14.20 26.41 -0.29
N LEU A 134 15.09 25.71 0.40
CA LEU A 134 16.52 25.68 0.10
C LEU A 134 16.80 24.99 -1.24
N MET A 135 16.12 23.86 -1.51
CA MET A 135 16.18 23.18 -2.81
C MET A 135 15.69 24.07 -3.95
N PHE A 136 14.60 24.80 -3.75
CA PHE A 136 14.07 25.72 -4.75
C PHE A 136 15.03 26.88 -5.01
N ALA A 137 15.61 27.48 -3.97
CA ALA A 137 16.62 28.52 -4.11
C ALA A 137 17.86 28.03 -4.87
N CYS A 138 18.36 26.84 -4.55
CA CYS A 138 19.46 26.21 -5.30
C CYS A 138 19.11 26.00 -6.77
N LEU A 139 17.92 25.48 -7.08
CA LEU A 139 17.47 25.28 -8.46
C LEU A 139 17.39 26.60 -9.24
N VAL A 140 16.87 27.66 -8.62
CA VAL A 140 16.83 29.00 -9.24
C VAL A 140 18.24 29.52 -9.52
N VAL A 141 19.16 29.39 -8.56
CA VAL A 141 20.56 29.81 -8.75
C VAL A 141 21.22 29.03 -9.90
N ILE A 142 21.02 27.71 -9.97
CA ILE A 142 21.54 26.88 -11.06
C ILE A 142 20.94 27.29 -12.41
N ALA A 143 19.63 27.48 -12.48
CA ALA A 143 18.95 27.89 -13.71
C ALA A 143 19.44 29.26 -14.20
N VAL A 144 19.62 30.22 -13.30
CA VAL A 144 20.17 31.55 -13.63
C VAL A 144 21.61 31.43 -14.12
N ARG A 145 22.43 30.55 -13.52
CA ARG A 145 23.81 30.30 -13.96
C ARG A 145 23.91 29.60 -15.31
N LEU A 146 22.92 28.79 -15.69
CA LEU A 146 22.87 28.14 -17.00
C LEU A 146 22.36 29.07 -18.11
N ALA A 147 21.65 30.14 -17.75
CA ALA A 147 21.08 31.11 -18.69
C ALA A 147 21.96 32.35 -18.93
N ALA A 148 23.04 32.51 -18.16
CA ALA A 148 24.00 33.62 -18.23
C ALA A 148 25.31 33.17 -18.89
#